data_AF-A0A964IL33-F1
#
_entry.id   AF-A0A964IL33-F1
#
_cell.length_a   1.000
_cell.length_b   1.000
_cell.length_c   1.000
_cell.angle_alpha   90.00
_cell.angle_beta   90.00
_cell.angle_gamma   90.00
#
_symmetry.space_group_name_H-M   'P 1'
#
loop_
_entity.id
_entity.type
_entity.pdbx_description
1 polymer ?
#
loop_
_entity_poly.entity_id
_entity_poly.type
_entity_poly.pdbx_seq_one_letter_code
_entity_poly.pdbx_strand_id
1 'polypeptide(L)' 'MTQAMDTAIAKLATLPPDEQDRVARWLLDELRDEEHWARQFGNSQDALSKLAAEARADHAVGRTTELDPEKL' A
#
# COMPACT_ATOMS: atom_id res chain seq x y z
N MET A 1 -24.12 -5.35 -3.20
CA MET A 1 -22.99 -5.82 -2.38
C MET A 1 -22.51 -7.14 -2.97
N THR A 2 -21.22 -7.47 -2.91
CA THR A 2 -20.75 -8.80 -3.34
C THR A 2 -21.08 -9.82 -2.26
N GLN A 3 -21.25 -11.09 -2.64
CA GLN A 3 -21.53 -12.17 -1.68
C GLN A 3 -20.48 -12.25 -0.56
N ALA A 4 -19.21 -11.99 -0.89
CA ALA A 4 -18.13 -11.95 0.09
C ALA A 4 -18.31 -10.81 1.10
N MET A 5 -18.69 -9.61 0.63
CA MET A 5 -18.94 -8.46 1.49
C MET A 5 -20.16 -8.68 2.40
N ASP A 6 -21.25 -9.22 1.86
CA ASP A 6 -22.44 -9.57 2.66
C ASP A 6 -22.09 -10.54 3.78
N THR A 7 -21.29 -11.57 3.47
CA THR A 7 -20.83 -12.56 4.44
C THR A 7 -19.95 -11.95 5.52
N ALA A 8 -19.06 -11.03 5.15
CA ALA A 8 -18.19 -10.34 6.10
C ALA A 8 -18.99 -9.45 7.06
N ILE A 9 -19.90 -8.63 6.53
CA ILE A 9 -20.76 -7.75 7.34
C ILE A 9 -21.65 -8.57 8.29
N ALA A 10 -22.24 -9.66 7.80
CA ALA A 10 -23.06 -10.54 8.63
C ALA A 10 -22.27 -11.11 9.81
N LYS A 11 -21.01 -11.51 9.62
CA LYS A 11 -20.14 -11.97 10.71
C LYS A 11 -19.81 -10.84 11.69
N LEU A 12 -19.44 -9.66 11.20
CA LEU A 12 -19.12 -8.50 12.04
C LEU A 12 -20.32 -8.08 12.90
N ALA A 13 -21.53 -8.13 12.36
CA ALA A 13 -22.76 -7.80 13.08
C ALA A 13 -23.06 -8.74 14.26
N THR A 14 -22.45 -9.93 14.32
CA THR A 14 -22.59 -10.85 15.47
C THR A 14 -21.67 -10.54 16.65
N LEU A 15 -20.69 -9.65 16.46
CA LEU A 15 -19.75 -9.28 17.51
C LEU A 15 -20.42 -8.39 18.57
N PRO A 16 -19.89 -8.34 19.82
CA PRO A 16 -20.29 -7.33 20.79
C PRO A 16 -20.09 -5.89 20.28
N PRO A 17 -20.90 -4.91 20.71
CA PRO A 17 -20.83 -3.54 20.18
C PRO A 17 -19.45 -2.88 20.26
N ASP A 18 -18.71 -3.10 21.35
CA ASP A 18 -17.36 -2.57 21.52
C ASP A 18 -16.37 -3.14 20.51
N GLU A 19 -16.54 -4.42 20.14
CA GLU A 19 -15.73 -5.07 19.12
C GLU A 19 -16.13 -4.61 17.71
N GLN A 20 -17.42 -4.42 17.45
CA GLN A 20 -17.90 -3.83 16.19
C GLN A 20 -17.27 -2.45 15.97
N ASP A 21 -17.31 -1.58 16.98
CA ASP A 21 -16.71 -0.24 16.92
C ASP A 21 -15.19 -0.28 16.75
N ARG A 22 -14.52 -1.26 17.38
CA ARG A 22 -13.07 -1.45 17.23
C ARG A 22 -12.72 -1.83 15.80
N VAL A 23 -13.42 -2.80 15.21
CA VAL A 23 -13.16 -3.26 13.83
C VAL A 23 -13.56 -2.18 12.82
N ALA A 24 -14.68 -1.48 13.04
CA ALA A 24 -15.13 -0.41 12.16
C ALA A 24 -14.09 0.72 12.08
N ARG A 25 -13.54 1.16 13.23
CA ARG A 25 -12.47 2.16 13.25
C ARG A 25 -11.24 1.71 12.48
N TRP A 26 -10.76 0.50 12.76
CA TRP A 26 -9.61 -0.06 12.05
C TRP A 26 -9.83 -0.12 10.52
N LEU A 27 -10.98 -0.61 10.07
CA LEU A 27 -11.28 -0.73 8.65
C LEU A 27 -11.38 0.64 7.97
N LEU A 28 -12.00 1.63 8.63
CA LEU A 28 -12.09 2.98 8.09
C LEU A 28 -10.72 3.66 8.00
N ASP A 29 -9.85 3.44 8.97
CA ASP A 29 -8.48 3.95 8.94
C ASP A 29 -7.69 3.30 7.80
N GLU A 30 -7.78 1.98 7.61
CA GLU A 30 -7.12 1.27 6.51
C GLU A 30 -7.58 1.78 5.13
N LEU A 31 -8.88 1.99 4.95
CA LEU A 31 -9.43 2.52 3.69
C LEU A 31 -8.94 3.94 3.39
N ARG A 32 -8.79 4.77 4.42
CA ARG A 32 -8.24 6.13 4.27
C ARG A 32 -6.76 6.08 3.90
N ASP A 33 -6.00 5.19 4.52
CA ASP A 33 -4.57 5.03 4.26
C ASP A 33 -4.36 4.50 2.83
N GLU A 34 -5.16 3.54 2.37
CA GLU A 34 -5.14 3.05 0.99
C GLU A 34 -5.48 4.16 -0.02
N GLU A 35 -6.52 4.98 0.25
CA GLU A 35 -6.84 6.13 -0.61
C GLU A 35 -5.68 7.14 -0.67
N HIS A 36 -5.04 7.40 0.47
CA HIS A 36 -3.88 8.28 0.54
C HIS A 36 -2.71 7.71 -0.29
N TRP A 37 -2.39 6.43 -0.11
CA TRP A 37 -1.34 5.75 -0.87
C TRP A 37 -1.61 5.75 -2.37
N ALA A 38 -2.83 5.41 -2.79
CA ALA A 38 -3.22 5.41 -4.20
C ALA A 38 -3.04 6.80 -4.82
N ARG A 39 -3.44 7.86 -4.10
CA ARG A 39 -3.27 9.25 -4.55
C ARG A 39 -1.79 9.63 -4.65
N GLN A 40 -1.00 9.36 -3.60
CA GLN A 40 0.42 9.71 -3.57
C GLN A 40 1.19 8.96 -4.68
N PHE A 41 0.93 7.67 -4.84
CA PHE A 41 1.54 6.85 -5.88
C PHE A 41 1.13 7.30 -7.28
N GLY A 42 -0.15 7.61 -7.51
CA GLY A 42 -0.64 8.14 -8.78
C GLY A 42 0.06 9.44 -9.19
N ASN A 43 0.41 10.30 -8.22
CA ASN A 43 1.12 11.55 -8.47
C ASN A 43 2.65 11.40 -8.58
N SER A 44 3.20 10.21 -8.31
CA SER A 44 4.65 9.98 -8.24
C SER A 44 5.30 9.58 -9.56
N GLN A 45 4.52 9.34 -10.62
CA GLN A 45 4.99 8.70 -11.86
C GLN A 45 6.15 9.46 -12.54
N ASP A 46 6.08 10.78 -12.62
CA ASP A 46 7.15 11.60 -13.21
C ASP A 46 8.45 11.53 -12.39
N ALA A 47 8.34 11.56 -11.06
CA ALA A 47 9.48 11.48 -10.17
C ALA A 47 10.14 10.09 -10.24
N LEU A 48 9.33 9.03 -10.20
CA LEU A 48 9.80 7.65 -10.36
C LEU A 48 10.45 7.43 -11.73
N SER A 49 9.91 8.01 -12.79
CA SER A 49 10.48 7.92 -14.15
C SER A 49 11.86 8.58 -14.23
N LYS A 50 12.04 9.74 -13.58
CA LYS A 50 13.35 10.42 -13.49
C LYS A 50 14.36 9.57 -12.71
N LEU A 51 13.98 9.08 -11.53
CA LEU A 51 14.84 8.20 -10.73
C LEU A 51 15.23 6.93 -11.49
N ALA A 52 14.31 6.34 -12.24
CA ALA A 52 14.60 5.17 -13.07
C ALA A 52 15.57 5.49 -14.21
N ALA A 53 15.44 6.65 -14.85
CA ALA A 53 16.37 7.10 -15.88
C ALA A 53 17.77 7.36 -15.32
N GLU A 54 17.86 8.01 -14.16
CA GLU A 54 19.11 8.26 -13.44
C GLU A 54 19.81 6.95 -13.06
N ALA A 55 19.09 6.01 -12.45
CA ALA A 55 19.64 4.70 -12.08
C ALA A 55 20.18 3.93 -13.29
N ARG A 56 19.47 3.97 -14.42
CA ARG A 56 19.93 3.36 -15.68
C ARG A 56 21.18 4.04 -16.23
N ALA A 57 21.25 5.37 -16.18
CA ALA A 57 22.41 6.13 -16.62
C ALA A 57 23.63 5.82 -15.76
N ASP A 58 23.46 5.74 -14.44
CA ASP A 58 24.52 5.39 -13.50
C ASP A 58 25.02 3.97 -13.73
N HIS A 59 24.12 3.01 -13.96
CA HIS A 59 24.50 1.64 -14.31
C HIS A 59 25.30 1.58 -15.62
N ALA A 60 24.85 2.30 -16.65
CA ALA A 60 25.50 2.31 -17.97
C ALA A 60 26.93 2.84 -17.94
N VAL A 61 27.28 3.69 -16.97
CA VAL A 61 28.64 4.22 -16.78
C VAL A 61 29.41 3.53 -15.64
N GLY A 62 28.92 2.38 -15.16
CA GLY A 62 29.61 1.58 -14.15
C GLY A 62 29.62 2.18 -12.74
N ARG A 63 28.67 3.08 -12.43
CA ARG A 63 28.52 3.70 -11.10
C ARG A 63 27.62 2.90 -10.14
N THR A 64 27.27 1.66 -10.49
CA THR A 64 26.47 0.75 -9.66
C THR A 64 27.26 -0.49 -9.27
N THR A 65 26.96 -1.08 -8.11
CA THR A 65 27.46 -2.39 -7.68
C THR A 65 26.30 -3.37 -7.54
N GLU A 66 26.56 -4.67 -7.61
CA GLU A 66 25.59 -5.69 -7.21
C GLU A 66 25.20 -5.52 -5.75
N LEU A 67 23.91 -5.68 -5.48
CA LEU A 67 23.35 -5.68 -4.13
C LEU A 67 23.62 -7.05 -3.48
N ASP A 68 24.24 -7.05 -2.30
CA ASP A 68 24.39 -8.23 -1.46
C ASP A 68 23.36 -8.16 -0.31
N PRO A 69 22.24 -8.91 -0.38
CA PRO A 69 21.18 -8.82 0.62
C PRO A 69 21.60 -9.23 2.03
N GLU A 70 22.64 -10.06 2.15
CA GLU A 70 23.15 -10.55 3.45
C GLU A 70 24.01 -9.49 4.18
N LYS A 71 24.30 -8.36 3.50
CA LYS A 71 25.07 -7.24 4.04
C LYS A 71 24.24 -5.97 4.25
N LEU A 72 22.92 -6.07 4.13
CA LEU A 72 21.97 -4.97 4.38
C LEU A 72 21.75 -4.71 5.88
#